data_AF-A0AAQ3WTF7-F1
#
_entry.id   AF-A0AAQ3WTF7-F1
#
_cell.length_a   1.000
_cell.length_b   1.000
_cell.length_c   1.000
_cell.angle_alpha   90.00
_cell.angle_beta   90.00
_cell.angle_gamma   90.00
#
_symmetry.space_group_name_H-M   'P 1'
#
loop_
_entity.id
_entity.type
_entity.pdbx_description
1 polymer ?
#
loop_
_entity_poly.entity_id
_entity_poly.type
_entity_poly.pdbx_seq_one_letter_code
_entity_poly.pdbx_strand_id
1 'polypeptide(L)' 'MAKQQQEVYFVFMNFDPVYERLRADRSKEGSATLDAYLSHKHDKLLAKLLQPNSYQKRSSLAIVDGFAVEITEDQ' A
#
# COMPACT_ATOMS: atom_id res chain seq x y z
N MET A 1 -6.60 -1.83 -30.69
CA MET A 1 -7.12 -1.64 -29.33
C MET A 1 -6.13 -0.77 -28.59
N ALA A 2 -6.57 0.37 -28.05
CA ALA A 2 -5.69 1.21 -27.24
C ALA A 2 -5.24 0.39 -26.03
N LYS A 3 -3.94 0.29 -25.80
CA LYS A 3 -3.42 -0.31 -24.58
C LYS A 3 -3.86 0.62 -23.45
N GLN A 4 -4.73 0.16 -22.54
CA GLN A 4 -5.06 0.92 -21.34
C GLN A 4 -3.74 1.33 -20.69
N GLN A 5 -3.54 2.63 -20.56
CA GLN A 5 -2.29 3.17 -20.05
C GLN A 5 -2.23 2.84 -18.56
N GLN A 6 -1.15 2.19 -18.15
CA GLN A 6 -0.88 1.96 -16.74
C GLN A 6 -0.35 3.27 -16.14
N GLU A 7 -0.99 3.70 -15.07
CA GLU A 7 -0.68 4.92 -14.34
C GLU A 7 -0.40 4.58 -12.88
N VAL A 8 0.35 5.45 -12.22
CA VAL A 8 0.71 5.27 -10.81
C VAL A 8 -0.26 6.07 -9.94
N TYR A 9 -1.04 5.35 -9.16
CA TYR A 9 -1.98 5.91 -8.19
C TYR A 9 -1.39 5.85 -6.78
N PHE A 10 -1.61 6.92 -6.00
CA PHE A 10 -1.27 6.98 -4.58
C PHE A 10 -2.54 6.78 -3.76
N VAL A 11 -2.57 5.68 -3.02
CA VAL A 11 -3.71 5.29 -2.18
C VAL A 11 -3.39 5.64 -0.74
N PHE A 12 -4.25 6.44 -0.12
CA PHE A 12 -4.18 6.77 1.31
C PHE A 12 -5.29 6.05 2.05
N MET A 13 -4.92 5.38 3.13
CA MET A 13 -5.83 4.57 3.93
C MET A 13 -6.53 5.42 4.98
N ASN A 14 -7.70 4.96 5.40
CA ASN A 14 -8.40 5.51 6.55
C ASN A 14 -7.61 5.28 7.84
N PHE A 15 -7.99 6.01 8.89
CA PHE A 15 -7.41 5.88 10.22
C PHE A 15 -7.31 4.42 10.68
N ASP A 16 -6.12 4.05 11.18
CA ASP A 16 -5.83 2.74 11.71
C ASP A 16 -5.12 2.89 13.08
N PRO A 17 -5.76 2.48 14.19
CA PRO A 17 -5.16 2.58 15.51
C PRO A 17 -3.92 1.69 15.69
N VAL A 18 -3.80 0.61 14.91
CA VAL A 18 -2.61 -0.27 14.94
C VAL A 18 -1.44 0.42 14.27
N TYR A 19 -1.68 1.10 13.14
CA TYR A 19 -0.68 1.95 12.48
C TYR A 19 -0.14 3.01 13.45
N GLU A 20 -1.00 3.78 14.10
CA GLU A 20 -0.58 4.83 15.04
C GLU A 20 0.24 4.26 16.21
N ARG A 21 -0.17 3.11 16.75
CA ARG A 21 0.56 2.43 17.82
C ARG A 21 1.95 1.96 17.36
N LEU A 22 2.06 1.37 16.18
CA LEU A 22 3.34 0.89 15.64
C LEU A 22 4.25 2.04 15.26
N ARG A 23 3.69 3.13 14.71
CA ARG A 23 4.42 4.35 14.35
C ARG A 23 4.96 5.11 15.56
N ALA A 24 4.34 4.96 16.73
CA ALA A 24 4.83 5.56 17.96
C ALA A 24 6.20 4.99 18.38
N ASP A 25 6.52 3.75 18.00
CA ASP A 25 7.82 3.15 18.21
C ASP A 25 8.81 3.58 17.11
N ARG A 26 9.72 4.48 17.47
CA ARG A 26 10.74 5.04 16.56
C ARG A 26 12.07 4.28 16.59
N SER A 27 12.12 3.11 17.21
CA SER A 27 13.28 2.22 17.14
C SER A 27 13.46 1.64 15.73
N LYS A 28 14.63 1.04 15.45
CA LYS A 28 14.88 0.38 14.16
C LYS A 28 13.95 -0.84 14.00
N GLU A 29 13.76 -1.58 15.08
CA GLU A 29 12.87 -2.72 15.17
C GLU A 29 11.40 -2.30 14.97
N GLY A 30 10.99 -1.18 15.58
CA GLY A 30 9.68 -0.58 15.41
C GLY A 30 9.42 -0.18 13.95
N SER A 31 10.39 0.47 13.30
CA SER A 31 10.31 0.82 11.88
C SER A 31 10.19 -0.41 10.97
N ALA A 32 10.95 -1.47 11.22
CA ALA A 32 10.86 -2.71 10.44
C ALA A 32 9.50 -3.41 10.64
N THR A 33 8.99 -3.40 11.87
CA THR A 33 7.67 -3.95 12.22
C THR A 33 6.54 -3.16 11.54
N LEU A 34 6.63 -1.84 11.55
CA LEU A 34 5.67 -0.96 10.86
C LEU A 34 5.68 -1.21 9.35
N ASP A 35 6.86 -1.29 8.74
CA ASP A 35 6.99 -1.54 7.30
C ASP A 35 6.39 -2.89 6.90
N ALA A 36 6.69 -3.97 7.63
CA ALA A 36 6.12 -5.28 7.39
C ALA A 36 4.58 -5.29 7.55
N TYR A 37 4.07 -4.61 8.59
CA TYR A 37 2.64 -4.48 8.84
C TYR A 37 1.93 -3.78 7.68
N LEU A 38 2.43 -2.62 7.26
CA LEU A 38 1.87 -1.84 6.16
C LEU A 38 1.95 -2.60 4.84
N SER A 39 3.12 -3.17 4.53
CA SER A 39 3.31 -3.93 3.28
C SER A 39 2.29 -5.05 3.14
N HIS A 40 2.10 -5.85 4.19
CA HIS A 40 1.12 -6.93 4.21
C HIS A 40 -0.33 -6.44 4.18
N LYS A 41 -0.64 -5.34 4.86
CA LYS A 41 -1.96 -4.70 4.81
C LYS A 41 -2.30 -4.25 3.38
N HIS A 42 -1.37 -3.59 2.70
CA HIS A 42 -1.52 -3.14 1.33
C HIS A 42 -1.69 -4.30 0.35
N ASP A 43 -0.89 -5.36 0.50
CA ASP A 43 -0.98 -6.55 -0.36
C ASP A 43 -2.33 -7.26 -0.20
N LYS A 44 -2.85 -7.35 1.03
CA LYS A 44 -4.18 -7.91 1.29
C LYS A 44 -5.30 -7.09 0.66
N LEU A 45 -5.20 -5.76 0.70
CA LEU A 45 -6.19 -4.90 0.07
C LEU A 45 -6.19 -5.08 -1.44
N LEU A 46 -5.01 -5.02 -2.06
CA LEU A 46 -4.87 -5.19 -3.50
C LEU A 46 -5.36 -6.56 -3.97
N ALA A 47 -4.99 -7.64 -3.27
CA ALA A 47 -5.45 -8.99 -3.60
C ALA A 47 -6.96 -9.18 -3.41
N LYS A 48 -7.62 -8.37 -2.58
CA LYS A 48 -9.07 -8.41 -2.38
C LYS A 48 -9.82 -7.66 -3.49
N LEU A 49 -9.26 -6.55 -3.98
CA LEU A 49 -9.93 -5.66 -4.92
C LEU A 49 -9.64 -6.01 -6.38
N LEU A 50 -8.42 -6.45 -6.67
CA LEU A 50 -7.91 -6.60 -8.03
C LEU A 50 -7.54 -8.05 -8.33
N GLN A 51 -7.66 -8.40 -9.60
CA GLN A 51 -7.24 -9.73 -10.05
C GLN A 51 -5.72 -9.90 -9.87
N PRO A 52 -5.24 -11.07 -9.43
CA PRO A 52 -3.81 -11.34 -9.40
C PRO A 52 -3.17 -11.07 -10.76
N ASN A 53 -1.96 -10.51 -10.76
CA ASN A 53 -1.20 -10.11 -11.97
C ASN A 53 -1.83 -8.97 -12.81
N SER A 54 -2.88 -8.30 -12.32
CA SER A 54 -3.47 -7.12 -12.98
C SER A 54 -3.00 -5.78 -12.40
N TYR A 55 -2.12 -5.80 -11.39
CA TYR A 55 -1.62 -4.62 -10.70
C TYR A 55 -0.17 -4.81 -10.27
N GLN A 56 0.53 -3.71 -10.03
CA GLN A 56 1.88 -3.73 -9.47
C GLN A 56 2.03 -2.72 -8.33
N LYS A 57 2.16 -3.19 -7.08
CA LYS A 57 2.53 -2.33 -5.95
C LYS A 57 3.97 -1.84 -6.14
N ARG A 58 4.18 -0.53 -6.16
CA ARG A 58 5.51 0.09 -6.38
C ARG A 58 6.22 0.36 -5.06
N SER A 59 5.50 0.86 -4.08
CA SER A 59 6.06 1.18 -2.76
C SER A 59 4.97 1.30 -1.70
N SER A 60 5.32 1.04 -0.44
CA SER A 60 4.54 1.45 0.72
C SER A 60 5.11 2.77 1.25
N LEU A 61 4.24 3.69 1.65
CA LEU A 61 4.60 4.90 2.36
C LEU A 61 4.48 4.58 3.86
N ALA A 62 5.53 4.78 4.65
CA ALA A 62 5.49 4.51 6.09
C ALA A 62 5.07 5.74 6.92
N ILE A 63 5.35 6.94 6.39
CA ILE A 63 5.07 8.22 7.05
C ILE A 63 3.56 8.48 7.18
N VAL A 64 2.78 7.93 6.25
CA VAL A 64 1.33 7.90 6.19
C VAL A 64 0.91 6.48 5.84
N ASP A 65 -0.20 5.97 6.36
CA ASP A 65 -0.73 4.67 5.95
C ASP A 65 -1.21 4.73 4.49
N GLY A 66 -0.34 4.35 3.55
CA GLY A 66 -0.62 4.45 2.13
C GLY A 66 0.43 3.79 1.25
N PHE A 67 0.15 3.70 -0.05
CA PHE A 67 1.03 3.03 -1.01
C PHE A 67 0.85 3.56 -2.43
N ALA A 68 1.87 3.34 -3.26
CA ALA A 68 1.81 3.58 -4.69
C ALA A 68 1.55 2.26 -5.43
N VAL A 69 0.59 2.26 -6.35
CA VAL A 69 0.25 1.11 -7.18
C VAL A 69 0.11 1.54 -8.63
N GLU A 70 0.60 0.70 -9.53
CA GLU A 70 0.44 0.85 -10.96
C GLU A 70 -0.75 0.01 -11.44
N ILE A 71 -1.78 0.69 -11.95
CA ILE A 71 -3.08 0.16 -12.39
C ILE A 71 -3.61 0.96 -13.58
N THR A 72 -4.70 0.51 -14.20
CA THR A 72 -5.42 1.26 -15.23
C THR A 72 -6.45 2.19 -14.59
N GLU A 73 -6.92 3.20 -15.34
CA GLU A 73 -7.97 4.14 -14.90
C GLU A 73 -9.30 3.45 -14.53
N ASP A 74 -9.58 2.28 -15.12
CA ASP A 74 -10.81 1.52 -14.88
C ASP A 74 -10.77 0.67 -13.57
N GLN A 75 -9.64 0.62 -12.87
CA GLN A 75 -9.41 -0.18 -11.66
C GLN A 75 -9.49 0.68 -10.38
#